data_AF-A0A8C3SYC7-F1
#
_entry.id   AF-A0A8C3SYC7-F1
#
_cell.length_a   1.000
_cell.length_b   1.000
_cell.length_c   1.000
_cell.angle_alpha   90.00
_cell.angle_beta   90.00
_cell.angle_gamma   90.00
#
_symmetry.space_group_name_H-M   'P 1'
#
loop_
_entity.id
_entity.type
_entity.pdbx_description
1 polymer ?
#
loop_
_entity_poly.entity_id
_entity_poly.type
_entity_poly.pdbx_seq_one_letter_code
_entity_poly.pdbx_strand_id
1 'polypeptide(L)'
;MPLRLRGKKKGKSKETSKLVESEEAAAAARGGGDAAAAPPAPAQLLFHTQLAHGSPTGRVGGFASVRELYEQIGQAFRIPAAEIIFCTLNTHKIDMDKLLGGQIGLEDFIFAHIKGPKKEVDVLKSEDSLGLTITDNGTGYAFIKRIKEDSLVNQIKVICVGDHIESINGKKVVGCRHYEVANLLKGLEKGQTFKLTLIEPMKAFEMIEPRLKSGTLSEAKISKGRETLRLRSKGPATVEEVPSEIEEKAIKKVDDLLETYMGIRDIELAATMVEAGRDKNNPDEFAVALDEALGDFAFPDEFVFDVWGAIGDAKQGRF
;
A
#
# COMPACT_ATOMS: atom_id res chain seq x y z
N MET A 1 6.57 63.17 -16.97
CA MET A 1 5.78 64.34 -16.54
C MET A 1 5.31 65.07 -17.80
N PRO A 2 4.06 65.55 -17.97
CA PRO A 2 2.83 65.54 -17.13
C PRO A 2 1.68 64.71 -17.75
N LEU A 3 0.78 64.05 -17.01
CA LEU A 3 -0.45 64.53 -16.34
C LEU A 3 -1.54 65.14 -17.26
N ARG A 4 -2.70 64.48 -17.39
CA ARG A 4 -3.98 65.00 -16.84
C ARG A 4 -5.15 64.01 -16.91
N LEU A 5 -5.98 64.13 -15.88
CA LEU A 5 -7.16 63.34 -15.48
C LEU A 5 -8.48 64.00 -15.92
N ARG A 6 -9.52 63.14 -15.94
CA ARG A 6 -10.94 63.35 -15.53
C ARG A 6 -11.91 64.16 -16.40
N GLY A 7 -13.11 63.58 -16.59
CA GLY A 7 -14.35 64.34 -16.73
C GLY A 7 -15.58 63.52 -17.16
N LYS A 8 -16.43 63.11 -16.20
CA LYS A 8 -17.75 62.46 -16.38
C LYS A 8 -18.79 63.42 -16.99
N LYS A 9 -19.78 62.89 -17.74
CA LYS A 9 -21.18 63.38 -17.68
C LYS A 9 -22.22 62.31 -18.08
N LYS A 10 -23.32 62.27 -17.31
CA LYS A 10 -24.52 61.40 -17.38
C LYS A 10 -25.65 62.10 -18.16
N GLY A 11 -26.59 61.32 -18.71
CA GLY A 11 -27.96 61.73 -19.13
C GLY A 11 -28.44 60.96 -20.37
N LYS A 12 -29.21 59.86 -20.30
CA LYS A 12 -30.64 59.65 -19.99
C LYS A 12 -31.61 60.12 -21.10
N SER A 13 -32.21 59.19 -21.88
CA SER A 13 -33.68 58.94 -21.95
C SER A 13 -34.16 58.07 -23.14
N LYS A 14 -35.15 57.20 -22.83
CA LYS A 14 -36.34 56.71 -23.57
C LYS A 14 -36.15 55.97 -24.91
N GLU A 15 -36.51 54.68 -25.08
CA GLU A 15 -37.78 53.92 -24.83
C GLU A 15 -38.85 54.09 -25.92
N THR A 16 -39.12 53.00 -26.65
CA THR A 16 -40.42 52.55 -27.21
C THR A 16 -40.26 51.06 -27.59
N SER A 17 -40.80 50.03 -26.93
CA SER A 17 -42.18 49.61 -26.58
C SER A 17 -42.96 48.85 -27.68
N LYS A 18 -43.24 47.56 -27.40
CA LYS A 18 -44.44 46.72 -27.69
C LYS A 18 -44.04 45.24 -27.49
N LEU A 19 -44.40 44.48 -26.45
CA LEU A 19 -45.71 44.10 -25.85
C LEU A 19 -46.73 43.60 -26.86
N VAL A 20 -47.09 42.31 -26.79
CA VAL A 20 -48.44 41.83 -26.41
C VAL A 20 -48.31 40.47 -25.69
N GLU A 21 -48.91 40.39 -24.50
CA GLU A 21 -49.15 39.22 -23.66
C GLU A 21 -50.36 38.41 -24.15
N SER A 22 -50.42 37.12 -23.78
CA SER A 22 -51.67 36.57 -23.24
C SER A 22 -51.39 35.27 -22.49
N GLU A 23 -51.59 35.34 -21.18
CA GLU A 23 -51.76 34.23 -20.23
C GLU A 23 -53.07 33.48 -20.53
N GLU A 24 -53.06 32.16 -20.39
CA GLU A 24 -54.26 31.44 -19.97
C GLU A 24 -53.85 30.25 -19.09
N ALA A 25 -54.25 30.32 -17.82
CA ALA A 25 -54.19 29.22 -16.88
C ALA A 25 -55.46 28.37 -17.02
N ALA A 26 -55.30 27.06 -17.21
CA ALA A 26 -56.35 26.08 -16.95
C ALA A 26 -55.73 24.80 -16.37
N ALA A 27 -56.39 24.29 -15.34
CA ALA A 27 -55.91 23.27 -14.43
C ALA A 27 -56.02 21.83 -14.98
N ALA A 28 -55.21 20.97 -14.34
CA ALA A 28 -55.40 19.52 -14.12
C ALA A 28 -55.29 18.55 -15.33
N ALA A 29 -54.15 17.85 -15.38
CA ALA A 29 -54.12 16.42 -15.72
C ALA A 29 -52.96 15.74 -14.98
N ARG A 30 -53.28 14.67 -14.25
CA ARG A 30 -52.35 13.78 -13.56
C ARG A 30 -51.60 12.90 -14.57
N GLY A 31 -50.30 12.73 -14.35
CA GLY A 31 -49.44 11.66 -14.88
C GLY A 31 -47.98 12.05 -14.59
N GLY A 32 -47.15 11.35 -13.82
CA GLY A 32 -47.14 9.95 -13.41
C GLY A 32 -45.98 9.23 -14.10
N GLY A 33 -44.76 9.36 -13.56
CA GLY A 33 -43.54 8.57 -13.89
C GLY A 33 -42.91 8.82 -15.27
N ASP A 34 -41.61 8.80 -15.50
CA ASP A 34 -40.43 8.47 -14.71
C ASP A 34 -39.27 9.32 -15.24
N ALA A 35 -38.77 10.26 -14.43
CA ALA A 35 -37.40 10.73 -14.62
C ALA A 35 -36.52 9.61 -14.08
N ALA A 36 -36.01 8.75 -14.96
CA ALA A 36 -35.05 7.71 -14.62
C ALA A 36 -33.91 8.37 -13.82
N ALA A 37 -33.92 8.15 -12.51
CA ALA A 37 -32.84 8.54 -11.64
C ALA A 37 -31.59 7.86 -12.19
N ALA A 38 -30.58 8.66 -12.54
CA ALA A 38 -29.26 8.12 -12.82
C ALA A 38 -28.90 7.16 -11.68
N PRO A 39 -28.31 5.99 -11.98
CA PRO A 39 -27.92 5.04 -10.95
C PRO A 39 -27.08 5.80 -9.91
N PRO A 40 -27.32 5.60 -8.60
CA PRO A 40 -26.50 6.22 -7.57
C PRO A 40 -25.04 5.92 -7.91
N ALA A 41 -24.22 6.97 -8.00
CA ALA A 41 -22.79 6.79 -8.20
C ALA A 41 -22.29 5.76 -7.17
N PRO A 42 -21.47 4.78 -7.57
CA PRO A 42 -21.01 3.75 -6.67
C PRO A 42 -20.41 4.43 -5.43
N ALA A 43 -20.84 4.01 -4.24
CA ALA A 43 -20.36 4.56 -2.99
C ALA A 43 -18.83 4.46 -2.96
N GLN A 44 -18.15 5.60 -3.07
CA GLN A 44 -16.70 5.63 -3.06
C GLN A 44 -16.22 5.29 -1.66
N LEU A 45 -15.46 4.19 -1.55
CA LEU A 45 -14.76 3.84 -0.33
C LEU A 45 -13.75 4.95 -0.02
N LEU A 46 -13.89 5.57 1.14
CA LEU A 46 -13.07 6.67 1.62
C LEU A 46 -12.31 6.21 2.85
N PHE A 47 -10.99 6.36 2.80
CA PHE A 47 -10.07 6.01 3.88
C PHE A 47 -9.42 7.28 4.44
N HIS A 48 -9.16 7.26 5.74
CA HIS A 48 -8.39 8.32 6.38
C HIS A 48 -6.90 8.03 6.23
N THR A 49 -6.11 9.08 6.03
CA THR A 49 -4.66 8.92 5.89
C THR A 49 -3.87 10.04 6.55
N GLN A 50 -2.65 9.74 6.99
CA GLN A 50 -1.66 10.70 7.47
C GLN A 50 -0.27 10.31 6.98
N LEU A 51 0.63 11.28 6.88
CA LEU A 51 2.06 11.00 6.78
C LEU A 51 2.57 10.53 8.14
N ALA A 52 3.32 9.44 8.16
CA ALA A 52 3.76 8.77 9.39
C ALA A 52 4.65 9.66 10.30
N HIS A 53 5.37 10.62 9.71
CA HIS A 53 6.18 11.59 10.45
C HIS A 53 5.37 12.77 11.03
N GLY A 54 4.07 12.85 10.75
CA GLY A 54 3.17 13.88 11.21
C GLY A 54 2.62 14.77 10.08
N SER A 55 1.30 14.74 9.91
CA SER A 55 0.56 15.65 9.03
C SER A 55 -0.87 15.82 9.56
N PRO A 56 -1.63 16.81 9.07
CA PRO A 56 -3.08 16.78 9.17
C PRO A 56 -3.66 15.50 8.55
N THR A 57 -4.87 15.11 8.96
CA THR A 57 -5.58 13.98 8.35
C THR A 57 -6.08 14.32 6.95
N GLY A 58 -5.67 13.54 5.97
CA GLY A 58 -6.21 13.52 4.61
C GLY A 58 -7.31 12.46 4.46
N ARG A 59 -8.00 12.52 3.31
CA ARG A 59 -8.98 11.51 2.89
C ARG A 59 -8.64 11.08 1.47
N VAL A 60 -8.59 9.77 1.24
CA VAL A 60 -8.27 9.17 -0.07
C VAL A 60 -9.32 8.13 -0.41
N GLY A 61 -9.62 7.97 -1.68
CA GLY A 61 -10.61 7.01 -2.17
C GLY A 61 -10.52 6.84 -3.68
N GLY A 62 -11.30 5.93 -4.23
CA GLY A 62 -11.36 5.71 -5.69
C GLY A 62 -10.08 5.13 -6.30
N PHE A 63 -9.38 4.28 -5.56
CA PHE A 63 -8.20 3.55 -6.03
C PHE A 63 -8.51 2.05 -6.13
N ALA A 64 -7.96 1.40 -7.15
CA ALA A 64 -8.07 -0.04 -7.41
C ALA A 64 -6.73 -0.78 -7.30
N SER A 65 -5.63 -0.07 -7.01
CA SER A 65 -4.31 -0.65 -6.83
C SER A 65 -3.49 0.13 -5.80
N VAL A 66 -2.41 -0.47 -5.31
CA VAL A 66 -1.45 0.21 -4.41
C VAL A 66 -0.81 1.42 -5.09
N ARG A 67 -0.58 1.34 -6.40
CA ARG A 67 -0.08 2.47 -7.20
C ARG A 67 -1.02 3.66 -7.16
N GLU A 68 -2.29 3.43 -7.45
CA GLU A 68 -3.32 4.47 -7.40
C GLU A 68 -3.52 4.99 -5.98
N LEU A 69 -3.44 4.13 -4.95
CA LEU A 69 -3.45 4.56 -3.55
C LEU A 69 -2.32 5.57 -3.27
N TYR A 70 -1.08 5.29 -3.69
CA TYR A 70 0.04 6.22 -3.51
C TYR A 70 -0.14 7.52 -4.30
N GLU A 71 -0.76 7.47 -5.48
CA GLU A 71 -1.13 8.67 -6.24
C GLU A 71 -2.17 9.52 -5.49
N GLN A 72 -3.20 8.89 -4.92
CA GLN A 72 -4.23 9.57 -4.12
C GLN A 72 -3.65 10.20 -2.85
N ILE A 73 -2.78 9.47 -2.13
CA ILE A 73 -2.05 10.00 -0.97
C ILE A 73 -1.15 11.17 -1.38
N GLY A 74 -0.40 11.02 -2.47
CA GLY A 74 0.46 12.06 -3.02
C GLY A 74 -0.31 13.35 -3.35
N GLN A 75 -1.49 13.21 -3.97
CA GLN A 75 -2.39 14.34 -4.23
C GLN A 75 -2.91 14.99 -2.94
N ALA A 76 -3.34 14.20 -1.97
CA ALA A 76 -3.87 14.70 -0.70
C ALA A 76 -2.84 15.52 0.09
N PHE A 77 -1.56 15.13 0.04
CA PHE A 77 -0.46 15.80 0.76
C PHE A 77 0.42 16.69 -0.11
N ARG A 78 0.14 16.80 -1.41
CA ARG A 78 0.93 17.58 -2.39
C ARG A 78 2.39 17.13 -2.45
N ILE A 79 2.62 15.83 -2.39
CA ILE A 79 3.94 15.20 -2.57
C ILE A 79 3.91 14.27 -3.78
N PRO A 80 5.04 14.08 -4.49
CA PRO A 80 5.13 13.04 -5.51
C PRO A 80 4.85 11.65 -4.90
N ALA A 81 4.11 10.79 -5.62
CA ALA A 81 3.88 9.41 -5.18
C ALA A 81 5.20 8.63 -4.97
N ALA A 82 6.25 8.97 -5.73
CA ALA A 82 7.60 8.45 -5.58
C ALA A 82 8.30 8.83 -4.26
N GLU A 83 7.73 9.73 -3.45
CA GLU A 83 8.22 9.98 -2.09
C GLU A 83 7.71 8.95 -1.09
N ILE A 84 6.66 8.20 -1.40
CA ILE A 84 6.08 7.20 -0.49
C ILE A 84 6.88 5.90 -0.59
N ILE A 85 7.47 5.45 0.52
CA ILE A 85 8.17 4.17 0.60
C ILE A 85 7.15 3.04 0.78
N PHE A 86 6.36 3.09 1.84
CA PHE A 86 5.34 2.08 2.14
C PHE A 86 4.23 2.68 3.01
N CYS A 87 3.16 1.90 3.24
CA CYS A 87 2.09 2.26 4.17
C CYS A 87 1.95 1.23 5.29
N THR A 88 1.62 1.70 6.48
CA THR A 88 1.15 0.88 7.61
C THR A 88 -0.30 1.21 7.92
N LEU A 89 -1.04 0.23 8.45
CA LEU A 89 -2.44 0.37 8.81
C LEU A 89 -2.57 0.56 10.32
N ASN A 90 -3.32 1.57 10.74
CA ASN A 90 -3.67 1.88 12.12
C ASN A 90 -2.49 2.24 13.04
N THR A 91 -1.29 2.46 12.50
CA THR A 91 -0.12 2.90 13.26
C THR A 91 0.81 3.77 12.41
N HIS A 92 1.32 4.85 13.00
CA HIS A 92 2.36 5.69 12.39
C HIS A 92 3.78 5.15 12.62
N LYS A 93 3.93 4.14 13.49
CA LYS A 93 5.23 3.52 13.76
C LYS A 93 5.61 2.62 12.59
N ILE A 94 6.92 2.41 12.42
CA ILE A 94 7.44 1.40 11.52
C ILE A 94 7.20 0.03 12.18
N ASP A 95 5.99 -0.48 11.99
CA ASP A 95 5.53 -1.78 12.48
C ASP A 95 5.20 -2.66 11.28
N MET A 96 6.06 -3.64 11.04
CA MET A 96 5.97 -4.52 9.87
C MET A 96 4.85 -5.56 9.98
N ASP A 97 4.27 -5.76 11.17
CA ASP A 97 3.07 -6.58 11.36
C ASP A 97 1.81 -5.82 10.96
N LYS A 98 1.90 -4.49 10.85
CA LYS A 98 0.85 -3.59 10.35
C LYS A 98 1.15 -3.05 8.96
N LEU A 99 2.12 -3.62 8.25
CA LEU A 99 2.42 -3.26 6.87
C LEU A 99 1.21 -3.56 5.97
N LEU A 100 0.91 -2.65 5.03
CA LEU A 100 -0.13 -2.88 4.02
C LEU A 100 0.20 -4.13 3.19
N GLY A 101 -0.57 -5.21 3.38
CA GLY A 101 -0.39 -6.51 2.73
C GLY A 101 -1.41 -6.81 1.61
N GLY A 102 -2.00 -5.77 1.01
CA GLY A 102 -3.02 -5.94 -0.04
C GLY A 102 -4.45 -6.11 0.46
N GLN A 103 -4.71 -5.93 1.76
CA GLN A 103 -6.05 -5.80 2.32
C GLN A 103 -6.13 -4.54 3.17
N ILE A 104 -7.23 -3.81 3.05
CA ILE A 104 -7.51 -2.60 3.83
C ILE A 104 -8.93 -2.74 4.39
N GLY A 105 -9.08 -2.86 5.71
CA GLY A 105 -10.38 -2.81 6.36
C GLY A 105 -11.07 -1.47 6.08
N LEU A 106 -12.40 -1.48 5.92
CA LEU A 106 -13.14 -0.26 5.54
C LEU A 106 -13.00 0.90 6.54
N GLU A 107 -12.64 0.61 7.79
CA GLU A 107 -12.41 1.58 8.86
C GLU A 107 -10.91 1.82 9.14
N ASP A 108 -10.01 1.20 8.37
CA ASP A 108 -8.57 1.33 8.60
C ASP A 108 -8.07 2.74 8.32
N PHE A 109 -7.10 3.14 9.14
CA PHE A 109 -6.37 4.38 8.99
C PHE A 109 -5.03 4.12 8.31
N ILE A 110 -4.74 4.79 7.20
CA ILE A 110 -3.54 4.56 6.39
C ILE A 110 -2.44 5.56 6.77
N PHE A 111 -1.30 5.07 7.26
CA PHE A 111 -0.13 5.89 7.53
C PHE A 111 0.92 5.71 6.44
N ALA A 112 1.22 6.77 5.69
CA ALA A 112 2.19 6.76 4.62
C ALA A 112 3.59 7.14 5.13
N HIS A 113 4.54 6.23 4.95
CA HIS A 113 5.96 6.43 5.29
C HIS A 113 6.69 6.96 4.07
N ILE A 114 7.21 8.19 4.16
CA ILE A 114 7.87 8.86 3.04
C ILE A 114 9.39 8.78 3.17
N LYS A 115 10.10 9.06 2.07
CA LYS A 115 11.55 9.16 2.04
C LYS A 115 12.06 10.21 3.02
N GLY A 116 13.04 9.80 3.82
CA GLY A 116 13.79 10.65 4.73
C GLY A 116 15.27 10.68 4.36
N PRO A 117 16.18 10.62 5.34
CA PRO A 117 17.61 10.76 5.09
C PRO A 117 18.18 9.57 4.31
N LYS A 118 19.08 9.89 3.39
CA LYS A 118 19.86 8.92 2.62
C LYS A 118 21.12 8.52 3.39
N LYS A 119 21.43 7.23 3.42
CA LYS A 119 22.56 6.61 4.12
C LYS A 119 23.38 5.77 3.13
N GLU A 120 24.70 5.80 3.26
CA GLU A 120 25.60 4.87 2.57
C GLU A 120 26.33 4.04 3.61
N VAL A 121 26.35 2.72 3.41
CA VAL A 121 26.95 1.77 4.34
C VAL A 121 27.78 0.76 3.57
N ASP A 122 29.05 0.65 3.92
CA ASP A 122 29.93 -0.41 3.43
C ASP A 122 29.83 -1.62 4.36
N VAL A 123 29.56 -2.79 3.78
CA VAL A 123 29.30 -4.05 4.51
C VAL A 123 30.27 -5.11 4.01
N LEU A 124 31.08 -5.69 4.90
CA LEU A 124 31.91 -6.84 4.58
C LEU A 124 31.05 -8.11 4.62
N LYS A 125 30.89 -8.83 3.51
CA LYS A 125 30.13 -10.08 3.47
C LYS A 125 30.95 -11.25 4.04
N SER A 126 31.00 -11.42 5.35
CA SER A 126 31.70 -12.54 6.01
C SER A 126 30.92 -13.86 5.98
N GLU A 127 29.60 -13.80 5.80
CA GLU A 127 28.69 -14.95 5.83
C GLU A 127 27.88 -15.05 4.53
N ASP A 128 27.34 -16.24 4.25
CA ASP A 128 26.51 -16.48 3.06
C ASP A 128 25.16 -15.77 3.15
N SER A 129 24.63 -15.63 4.37
CA SER A 129 23.42 -14.86 4.68
C SER A 129 23.75 -13.58 5.41
N LEU A 130 23.13 -12.48 4.97
CA LEU A 130 23.22 -11.17 5.65
C LEU A 130 22.29 -11.07 6.87
N GLY A 131 21.32 -12.00 6.98
CA GLY A 131 20.23 -11.91 7.96
C GLY A 131 19.20 -10.83 7.66
N LEU A 132 18.99 -10.51 6.39
CA LEU A 132 17.98 -9.57 5.93
C LEU A 132 16.78 -10.32 5.36
N THR A 133 15.58 -9.84 5.69
CA THR A 133 14.34 -10.22 5.02
C THR A 133 13.81 -9.01 4.26
N ILE A 134 13.67 -9.16 2.94
CA ILE A 134 13.29 -8.07 2.03
C ILE A 134 11.81 -8.17 1.68
N THR A 135 11.15 -7.03 1.58
CA THR A 135 9.79 -6.90 1.01
C THR A 135 9.77 -5.71 0.06
N ASP A 136 8.67 -5.50 -0.65
CA ASP A 136 8.49 -4.31 -1.48
C ASP A 136 7.08 -3.73 -1.35
N ASN A 137 6.91 -2.54 -1.93
CA ASN A 137 5.66 -1.79 -1.87
C ASN A 137 4.76 -1.99 -3.10
N GLY A 138 5.05 -2.98 -3.95
CA GLY A 138 4.34 -3.23 -5.22
C GLY A 138 4.55 -2.18 -6.31
N THR A 139 5.30 -1.11 -6.06
CA THR A 139 5.51 0.02 -6.99
C THR A 139 6.98 0.33 -7.26
N GLY A 140 7.87 -0.62 -6.95
CA GLY A 140 9.28 -0.58 -7.30
C GLY A 140 10.23 -0.17 -6.18
N TYR A 141 9.77 -0.08 -4.93
CA TYR A 141 10.66 0.12 -3.77
C TYR A 141 10.72 -1.13 -2.90
N ALA A 142 11.88 -1.78 -2.92
CA ALA A 142 12.24 -2.83 -1.98
C ALA A 142 12.82 -2.25 -0.69
N PHE A 143 12.43 -2.76 0.46
CA PHE A 143 12.87 -2.28 1.77
C PHE A 143 13.03 -3.44 2.76
N ILE A 144 13.76 -3.16 3.85
CA ILE A 144 14.07 -4.15 4.88
C ILE A 144 12.85 -4.37 5.76
N LYS A 145 12.26 -5.57 5.71
CA LYS A 145 11.13 -5.94 6.58
C LYS A 145 11.61 -6.47 7.93
N ARG A 146 12.68 -7.28 7.93
CA ARG A 146 13.26 -7.84 9.16
C ARG A 146 14.77 -7.89 9.08
N ILE A 147 15.38 -7.81 10.25
CA ILE A 147 16.81 -8.05 10.47
C ILE A 147 16.88 -9.16 11.52
N LYS A 148 17.47 -10.30 11.15
CA LYS A 148 17.63 -11.44 12.05
C LYS A 148 18.57 -11.06 13.19
N GLU A 149 18.21 -11.40 14.42
CA GLU A 149 19.10 -11.22 15.59
C GLU A 149 20.42 -11.97 15.39
N ASP A 150 21.49 -11.42 15.98
CA ASP A 150 22.88 -11.88 15.86
C ASP A 150 23.43 -12.04 14.43
N SER A 151 22.71 -11.59 13.41
CA SER A 151 23.20 -11.59 12.02
C SER A 151 24.26 -10.52 11.76
N LEU A 152 24.97 -10.68 10.65
CA LEU A 152 25.93 -9.73 10.12
C LEU A 152 25.37 -8.30 10.08
N VAL A 153 24.16 -8.11 9.55
CA VAL A 153 23.55 -6.78 9.45
C VAL A 153 23.03 -6.28 10.81
N ASN A 154 22.60 -7.15 11.73
CA ASN A 154 22.20 -6.73 13.07
C ASN A 154 23.33 -6.04 13.86
N GLN A 155 24.59 -6.37 13.56
CA GLN A 155 25.75 -5.72 14.16
C GLN A 155 25.94 -4.28 13.63
N ILE A 156 25.36 -3.95 12.47
CA ILE A 156 25.50 -2.66 11.79
C ILE A 156 24.29 -1.78 12.12
N LYS A 157 24.36 -1.05 13.24
CA LYS A 157 23.23 -0.27 13.79
C LYS A 157 22.69 0.86 12.89
N VAL A 158 23.42 1.24 11.85
CA VAL A 158 22.99 2.25 10.87
C VAL A 158 21.90 1.70 9.92
N ILE A 159 21.87 0.38 9.70
CA ILE A 159 20.87 -0.30 8.88
C ILE A 159 19.68 -0.64 9.78
N CYS A 160 18.49 -0.20 9.38
CA CYS A 160 17.27 -0.32 10.17
C CYS A 160 16.14 -0.99 9.38
N VAL A 161 15.20 -1.61 10.11
CA VAL A 161 13.92 -2.04 9.53
C VAL A 161 13.19 -0.82 8.97
N GLY A 162 12.63 -0.98 7.77
CA GLY A 162 11.98 0.09 7.00
C GLY A 162 12.90 0.80 6.01
N ASP A 163 14.22 0.62 6.08
CA ASP A 163 15.13 1.24 5.12
C ASP A 163 14.86 0.73 3.70
N HIS A 164 14.60 1.66 2.77
CA HIS A 164 14.50 1.38 1.34
C HIS A 164 15.88 1.20 0.74
N ILE A 165 16.07 0.11 -0.01
CA ILE A 165 17.32 -0.18 -0.72
C ILE A 165 17.27 0.53 -2.08
N GLU A 166 17.96 1.66 -2.21
CA GLU A 166 18.02 2.42 -3.46
C GLU A 166 19.03 1.81 -4.44
N SER A 167 20.19 1.37 -3.93
CA SER A 167 21.26 0.80 -4.77
C SER A 167 22.17 -0.18 -4.02
N ILE A 168 22.73 -1.14 -4.76
CA ILE A 168 23.73 -2.10 -4.29
C ILE A 168 24.96 -1.97 -5.19
N ASN A 169 26.13 -1.66 -4.63
CA ASN A 169 27.37 -1.37 -5.37
C ASN A 169 27.19 -0.31 -6.46
N GLY A 170 26.35 0.71 -6.21
CA GLY A 170 26.02 1.76 -7.15
C GLY A 170 25.02 1.37 -8.26
N LYS A 171 24.68 0.07 -8.39
CA LYS A 171 23.60 -0.38 -9.27
C LYS A 171 22.26 -0.06 -8.61
N LYS A 172 21.50 0.86 -9.21
CA LYS A 172 20.14 1.18 -8.75
C LYS A 172 19.25 -0.05 -8.85
N VAL A 173 18.49 -0.31 -7.79
CA VAL A 173 17.50 -1.40 -7.73
C VAL A 173 16.07 -0.86 -7.59
N VAL A 174 15.89 0.45 -7.74
CA VAL A 174 14.56 1.06 -7.90
C VAL A 174 13.88 0.49 -9.14
N GLY A 175 12.66 0.00 -8.97
CA GLY A 175 11.88 -0.69 -9.99
C GLY A 175 11.99 -2.21 -9.91
N CYS A 176 12.99 -2.74 -9.21
CA CYS A 176 13.09 -4.19 -8.95
C CYS A 176 12.10 -4.64 -7.88
N ARG A 177 11.65 -5.87 -7.99
CA ARG A 177 10.87 -6.56 -6.95
C ARG A 177 11.77 -7.06 -5.84
N HIS A 178 11.18 -7.30 -4.67
CA HIS A 178 11.90 -7.75 -3.47
C HIS A 178 12.72 -9.02 -3.69
N TYR A 179 12.24 -9.97 -4.50
CA TYR A 179 12.95 -11.22 -4.79
C TYR A 179 14.20 -10.99 -5.65
N GLU A 180 14.17 -10.06 -6.60
CA GLU A 180 15.34 -9.69 -7.39
C GLU A 180 16.41 -9.04 -6.50
N VAL A 181 15.98 -8.16 -5.59
CA VAL A 181 16.88 -7.51 -4.63
C VAL A 181 17.47 -8.51 -3.65
N ALA A 182 16.66 -9.45 -3.13
CA ALA A 182 17.13 -10.53 -2.27
C ALA A 182 18.14 -11.43 -3.00
N ASN A 183 17.87 -11.79 -4.25
CA ASN A 183 18.78 -12.58 -5.09
C ASN A 183 20.11 -11.84 -5.35
N LEU A 184 20.07 -10.54 -5.62
CA LEU A 184 21.29 -9.73 -5.77
C LEU A 184 22.14 -9.74 -4.49
N LEU A 185 21.53 -9.56 -3.32
CA LEU A 185 22.23 -9.61 -2.03
C LEU A 185 22.82 -11.00 -1.74
N LYS A 186 22.06 -12.05 -2.02
CA LYS A 186 22.50 -13.45 -1.89
C LYS A 186 23.68 -13.75 -2.82
N GLY A 187 23.65 -13.21 -4.05
CA GLY A 187 24.70 -13.40 -5.07
C GLY A 187 25.98 -12.60 -4.88
N LEU A 188 26.06 -11.69 -3.89
CA LEU A 188 27.30 -10.95 -3.59
C LEU A 188 28.43 -11.90 -3.18
N GLU A 189 29.66 -11.58 -3.55
CA GLU A 189 30.82 -12.43 -3.27
C GLU A 189 31.19 -12.41 -1.78
N LYS A 190 31.34 -13.60 -1.18
CA LYS A 190 31.77 -13.76 0.21
C LYS A 190 33.23 -13.33 0.36
N GLY A 191 33.53 -12.60 1.43
CA GLY A 191 34.85 -12.04 1.70
C GLY A 191 35.09 -10.65 1.10
N GLN A 192 34.16 -10.13 0.29
CA GLN A 192 34.25 -8.78 -0.26
C GLN A 192 33.34 -7.79 0.46
N THR A 193 33.77 -6.52 0.45
CA THR A 193 32.94 -5.41 0.89
C THR A 193 32.01 -4.96 -0.24
N PHE A 194 30.75 -4.76 0.07
CA PHE A 194 29.77 -4.17 -0.83
C PHE A 194 29.16 -2.92 -0.21
N LYS A 195 28.73 -1.98 -1.06
CA LYS A 195 28.11 -0.73 -0.64
C LYS A 195 26.60 -0.81 -0.78
N LEU A 196 25.88 -0.49 0.28
CA LEU A 196 24.44 -0.25 0.27
C LEU A 196 24.15 1.24 0.28
N THR A 197 23.25 1.67 -0.59
CA THR A 197 22.62 2.98 -0.53
C THR A 197 21.20 2.82 -0.05
N LEU A 198 20.92 3.34 1.15
CA LEU A 198 19.65 3.17 1.85
C LEU A 198 18.95 4.53 2.00
N ILE A 199 17.62 4.52 1.99
CA ILE A 199 16.80 5.69 2.33
C ILE A 199 15.93 5.31 3.52
N GLU A 200 16.15 5.98 4.64
CA GLU A 200 15.36 5.76 5.85
C GLU A 200 13.99 6.43 5.71
N PRO A 201 12.90 5.82 6.19
CA PRO A 201 11.62 6.51 6.30
C PRO A 201 11.75 7.74 7.19
N MET A 202 11.12 8.85 6.80
CA MET A 202 11.08 10.03 7.65
C MET A 202 10.38 9.67 8.96
N LYS A 203 11.10 9.84 10.08
CA LYS A 203 10.57 9.62 11.43
C LYS A 203 9.95 10.91 11.95
N ALA A 204 8.89 10.78 12.75
CA ALA A 204 8.38 11.91 13.51
C ALA A 204 9.49 12.44 14.43
N PHE A 205 9.68 13.75 14.47
CA PHE A 205 10.59 14.34 15.44
C PHE A 205 10.05 14.07 16.85
N GLU A 206 10.75 13.25 17.64
CA GLU A 206 10.44 13.02 19.05
C GLU A 206 10.57 14.30 19.91
N MET A 207 10.99 15.43 19.33
CA MET A 207 11.29 16.70 20.01
C MET A 207 10.13 17.70 20.10
N ILE A 208 8.91 17.35 19.70
CA ILE A 208 7.73 18.15 20.02
C ILE A 208 6.77 17.29 20.84
N GLU A 209 6.96 17.29 22.16
CA GLU A 209 5.88 16.93 23.08
C GLU A 209 4.63 17.73 22.69
N PRO A 210 3.51 17.07 22.32
CA PRO A 210 2.26 17.77 22.12
C PRO A 210 1.76 18.20 23.51
N ARG A 211 2.02 19.45 23.90
CA ARG A 211 1.17 20.14 24.88
C ARG A 211 -0.15 20.51 24.22
N LEU A 212 -0.95 19.53 23.87
CA LEU A 212 -2.39 19.69 23.72
C LEU A 212 -3.03 18.40 24.20
N LYS A 213 -4.00 18.55 25.09
CA LYS A 213 -4.92 17.51 25.54
C LYS A 213 -5.62 16.92 24.31
N SER A 214 -4.98 15.97 23.64
CA SER A 214 -5.63 15.10 22.67
C SER A 214 -6.38 14.07 23.49
N GLY A 215 -7.71 14.09 23.36
CA GLY A 215 -8.57 13.11 23.99
C GLY A 215 -8.01 11.71 23.75
N THR A 216 -7.99 10.92 24.81
CA THR A 216 -7.79 9.49 24.76
C THR A 216 -8.66 8.96 23.62
N LEU A 217 -8.04 8.53 22.52
CA LEU A 217 -8.67 7.56 21.64
C LEU A 217 -8.81 6.32 22.52
N SER A 218 -9.94 6.24 23.20
CA SER A 218 -10.37 5.01 23.83
C SER A 218 -10.23 3.91 22.80
N GLU A 219 -9.65 2.78 23.19
CA GLU A 219 -9.86 1.49 22.55
C GLU A 219 -11.38 1.23 22.52
N ALA A 220 -12.07 1.90 21.61
CA ALA A 220 -13.42 1.59 21.25
C ALA A 220 -13.31 0.24 20.60
N LYS A 221 -13.81 -0.78 21.29
CA LYS A 221 -14.05 -2.12 20.74
C LYS A 221 -14.64 -1.95 19.34
N ILE A 222 -13.78 -2.11 18.34
CA ILE A 222 -14.10 -2.02 16.92
C ILE A 222 -15.06 -3.18 16.66
N SER A 223 -16.34 -2.87 16.54
CA SER A 223 -17.36 -3.80 16.11
C SER A 223 -17.03 -4.20 14.67
N LYS A 224 -16.68 -5.48 14.46
CA LYS A 224 -16.37 -6.13 13.17
C LYS A 224 -17.29 -5.65 12.03
N GLY A 225 -16.85 -4.65 11.28
CA GLY A 225 -17.15 -4.58 9.85
C GLY A 225 -16.36 -5.70 9.19
N ARG A 226 -17.04 -6.75 8.72
CA ARG A 226 -16.40 -7.96 8.18
C ARG A 226 -15.86 -7.77 6.76
N GLU A 227 -15.92 -6.57 6.21
CA GLU A 227 -15.55 -6.26 4.83
C GLU A 227 -14.17 -5.60 4.77
N THR A 228 -13.40 -5.97 3.76
CA THR A 228 -12.08 -5.41 3.44
C THR A 228 -12.00 -5.10 1.96
N LEU A 229 -11.28 -4.04 1.61
CA LEU A 229 -10.86 -3.78 0.25
C LEU A 229 -9.61 -4.61 -0.05
N ARG A 230 -9.75 -5.61 -0.93
CA ARG A 230 -8.67 -6.43 -1.44
C ARG A 230 -8.01 -5.74 -2.63
N LEU A 231 -6.74 -5.38 -2.48
CA LEU A 231 -5.87 -4.90 -3.56
C LEU A 231 -5.05 -6.09 -4.07
N ARG A 232 -5.23 -6.44 -5.35
CA ARG A 232 -4.55 -7.56 -6.01
C ARG A 232 -3.41 -7.04 -6.88
N SER A 233 -2.30 -7.79 -6.96
CA SER A 233 -1.20 -7.52 -7.89
C SER A 233 -1.62 -7.70 -9.35
N LYS A 234 -2.56 -8.63 -9.59
CA LYS A 234 -3.18 -8.89 -10.90
C LYS A 234 -4.71 -8.84 -10.76
N GLY A 235 -5.36 -7.87 -11.40
CA GLY A 235 -6.82 -7.72 -11.42
C GLY A 235 -7.35 -6.48 -10.67
N PRO A 236 -8.67 -6.22 -10.74
CA PRO A 236 -9.29 -5.07 -10.07
C PRO A 236 -9.39 -5.28 -8.56
N ALA A 237 -9.44 -4.18 -7.80
CA ALA A 237 -9.76 -4.25 -6.38
C ALA A 237 -11.22 -4.67 -6.14
N THR A 238 -11.42 -5.50 -5.14
CA THR A 238 -12.71 -6.09 -4.77
C THR A 238 -13.00 -5.87 -3.29
N VAL A 239 -14.27 -5.68 -2.94
CA VAL A 239 -14.70 -5.70 -1.53
C VAL A 239 -15.01 -7.15 -1.18
N GLU A 240 -14.27 -7.70 -0.21
CA GLU A 240 -14.33 -9.11 0.18
C GLU A 240 -14.50 -9.22 1.70
N GLU A 241 -15.06 -10.34 2.16
CA GLU A 241 -15.03 -10.65 3.59
C GLU A 241 -13.59 -10.85 4.08
N VAL A 242 -13.30 -10.47 5.32
CA VAL A 242 -12.02 -10.78 5.97
C VAL A 242 -11.74 -12.28 5.82
N PRO A 243 -10.50 -12.69 5.42
CA PRO A 243 -10.15 -14.09 5.32
C PRO A 243 -10.49 -14.87 6.59
N SER A 244 -10.89 -16.12 6.43
CA SER A 244 -11.15 -16.98 7.58
C SER A 244 -9.87 -17.17 8.42
N GLU A 245 -10.00 -17.44 9.72
CA GLU A 245 -8.83 -17.71 10.59
C GLU A 245 -7.94 -18.85 10.08
N ILE A 246 -8.52 -19.77 9.30
CA ILE A 246 -7.80 -20.87 8.65
C ILE A 246 -6.97 -20.35 7.49
N GLU A 247 -7.55 -19.52 6.62
CA GLU A 247 -6.85 -18.88 5.51
C GLU A 247 -5.75 -17.94 6.02
N GLU A 248 -6.01 -17.11 7.04
CA GLU A 248 -4.98 -16.25 7.64
C GLU A 248 -3.76 -17.04 8.13
N LYS A 249 -4.00 -18.19 8.80
CA LYS A 249 -2.92 -19.07 9.25
C LYS A 249 -2.18 -19.72 8.08
N ALA A 250 -2.90 -20.14 7.04
CA ALA A 250 -2.28 -20.68 5.83
C ALA A 250 -1.38 -19.63 5.16
N ILE A 251 -1.87 -18.40 4.99
CA ILE A 251 -1.13 -17.27 4.42
C ILE A 251 0.13 -17.02 5.23
N LYS A 252 0.03 -17.00 6.56
CA LYS A 252 1.19 -16.81 7.44
C LYS A 252 2.22 -17.93 7.28
N LYS A 253 1.79 -19.20 7.24
CA LYS A 253 2.71 -20.35 7.02
C LYS A 253 3.42 -20.23 5.66
N VAL A 254 2.71 -19.85 4.61
CA VAL A 254 3.30 -19.65 3.28
C VAL A 254 4.27 -18.46 3.26
N ASP A 255 3.94 -17.35 3.93
CA ASP A 255 4.82 -16.19 4.09
C ASP A 255 6.10 -16.54 4.90
N ASP A 256 6.00 -17.45 5.88
CA ASP A 256 7.16 -17.98 6.62
C ASP A 256 8.05 -18.88 5.73
N LEU A 257 7.46 -19.65 4.81
CA LEU A 257 8.20 -20.43 3.81
C LEU A 257 8.93 -19.51 2.82
N LEU A 258 8.29 -18.43 2.35
CA LEU A 258 8.93 -17.44 1.49
C LEU A 258 10.19 -16.84 2.14
N GLU A 259 10.13 -16.56 3.43
CA GLU A 259 11.28 -16.04 4.18
C GLU A 259 12.38 -17.08 4.30
N THR A 260 12.01 -18.33 4.58
CA THR A 260 12.96 -19.43 4.76
C THR A 260 13.71 -19.76 3.46
N TYR A 261 12.99 -19.88 2.35
CA TYR A 261 13.58 -20.31 1.07
C TYR A 261 14.21 -19.16 0.29
N MET A 262 13.62 -17.97 0.34
CA MET A 262 13.97 -16.87 -0.57
C MET A 262 14.46 -15.62 0.16
N GLY A 263 14.34 -15.55 1.50
CA GLY A 263 14.71 -14.35 2.27
C GLY A 263 13.77 -13.17 2.01
N ILE A 264 12.53 -13.46 1.62
CA ILE A 264 11.53 -12.44 1.29
C ILE A 264 10.24 -12.66 2.06
N ARG A 265 9.45 -11.60 2.22
CA ARG A 265 8.10 -11.67 2.76
C ARG A 265 7.18 -10.87 1.87
N ASP A 266 6.09 -11.47 1.43
CA ASP A 266 5.06 -10.83 0.62
C ASP A 266 3.72 -11.49 0.94
N ILE A 267 2.91 -10.77 1.72
CA ILE A 267 1.61 -11.25 2.20
C ILE A 267 0.63 -11.38 1.02
N GLU A 268 0.74 -10.52 0.02
CA GLU A 268 -0.15 -10.56 -1.13
C GLU A 268 0.17 -11.76 -2.02
N LEU A 269 1.46 -12.00 -2.26
CA LEU A 269 1.95 -13.21 -2.94
C LEU A 269 1.52 -14.48 -2.20
N ALA A 270 1.72 -14.53 -0.88
CA ALA A 270 1.32 -15.67 -0.06
C ALA A 270 -0.21 -15.90 -0.10
N ALA A 271 -1.01 -14.83 -0.08
CA ALA A 271 -2.45 -14.92 -0.26
C ALA A 271 -2.83 -15.47 -1.64
N THR A 272 -2.20 -15.01 -2.71
CA THR A 272 -2.40 -15.55 -4.06
C THR A 272 -2.06 -17.04 -4.15
N MET A 273 -0.98 -17.50 -3.48
CA MET A 273 -0.62 -18.91 -3.42
C MET A 273 -1.69 -19.77 -2.71
N VAL A 274 -2.20 -19.29 -1.57
CA VAL A 274 -3.26 -19.98 -0.82
C VAL A 274 -4.56 -20.03 -1.64
N GLU A 275 -4.92 -18.94 -2.30
CA GLU A 275 -6.08 -18.86 -3.19
C GLU A 275 -5.94 -19.85 -4.37
N ALA A 276 -4.77 -19.92 -5.03
CA ALA A 276 -4.50 -20.84 -6.13
C ALA A 276 -4.59 -22.33 -5.74
N GLY A 277 -4.24 -22.66 -4.49
CA GLY A 277 -4.30 -24.02 -3.94
C GLY A 277 -5.66 -24.41 -3.34
N ARG A 278 -6.63 -23.49 -3.26
CA ARG A 278 -7.92 -23.73 -2.59
C ARG A 278 -8.73 -24.87 -3.21
N ASP A 279 -8.80 -24.92 -4.53
CA ASP A 279 -9.67 -25.85 -5.27
C ASP A 279 -8.90 -27.01 -5.93
N LYS A 280 -7.62 -27.19 -5.58
CA LYS A 280 -6.77 -28.25 -6.13
C LYS A 280 -6.79 -29.48 -5.23
N ASN A 281 -6.58 -30.65 -5.83
CA ASN A 281 -6.68 -31.94 -5.11
C ASN A 281 -5.34 -32.68 -5.01
N ASN A 282 -4.32 -32.28 -5.77
CA ASN A 282 -2.99 -32.89 -5.75
C ASN A 282 -1.89 -31.83 -5.99
N PRO A 283 -0.62 -32.16 -5.64
CA PRO A 283 0.51 -31.26 -5.80
C PRO A 283 0.75 -30.82 -7.26
N ASP A 284 0.50 -31.70 -8.24
CA ASP A 284 0.76 -31.40 -9.66
C ASP A 284 -0.23 -30.35 -10.19
N GLU A 285 -1.52 -30.49 -9.87
CA GLU A 285 -2.56 -29.49 -10.16
C GLU A 285 -2.26 -28.14 -9.51
N PHE A 286 -1.70 -28.17 -8.30
CA PHE A 286 -1.26 -26.97 -7.60
C PHE A 286 -0.05 -26.32 -8.29
N ALA A 287 0.97 -27.10 -8.66
CA ALA A 287 2.15 -26.61 -9.35
C ALA A 287 1.78 -25.92 -10.69
N VAL A 288 0.88 -26.52 -11.47
CA VAL A 288 0.37 -25.91 -12.71
C VAL A 288 -0.34 -24.59 -12.43
N ALA A 289 -1.24 -24.55 -11.45
CA ALA A 289 -1.97 -23.32 -11.10
C ALA A 289 -1.04 -22.22 -10.55
N LEU A 290 -0.01 -22.61 -9.82
CA LEU A 290 1.01 -21.71 -9.30
C LEU A 290 1.85 -21.13 -10.43
N ASP A 291 2.25 -21.93 -11.42
CA ASP A 291 2.98 -21.47 -12.59
C ASP A 291 2.14 -20.54 -13.48
N GLU A 292 0.86 -20.86 -13.68
CA GLU A 292 -0.08 -19.97 -14.40
C GLU A 292 -0.22 -18.60 -13.71
N ALA A 293 -0.25 -18.57 -12.38
CA ALA A 293 -0.40 -17.33 -11.62
C ALA A 293 0.92 -16.55 -11.45
N LEU A 294 2.03 -17.28 -11.24
CA LEU A 294 3.29 -16.77 -10.67
C LEU A 294 4.56 -17.37 -11.33
N GLY A 295 4.47 -17.89 -12.56
CA GLY A 295 5.60 -18.55 -13.25
C GLY A 295 6.87 -17.70 -13.40
N ASP A 296 6.76 -16.37 -13.32
CA ASP A 296 7.91 -15.45 -13.34
C ASP A 296 8.87 -15.64 -12.14
N PHE A 297 8.42 -16.29 -11.05
CA PHE A 297 9.20 -16.45 -9.82
C PHE A 297 10.12 -17.67 -9.82
N ALA A 298 9.90 -18.65 -10.70
CA ALA A 298 10.68 -19.89 -10.80
C ALA A 298 10.94 -20.57 -9.43
N PHE A 299 9.87 -20.94 -8.73
CA PHE A 299 9.96 -21.55 -7.40
C PHE A 299 10.62 -22.94 -7.44
N PRO A 300 11.47 -23.31 -6.45
CA PRO A 300 11.98 -24.67 -6.33
C PRO A 300 10.87 -25.69 -6.05
N ASP A 301 10.98 -26.91 -6.58
CA ASP A 301 9.99 -27.98 -6.39
C ASP A 301 9.72 -28.29 -4.91
N GLU A 302 10.77 -28.29 -4.08
CA GLU A 302 10.64 -28.48 -2.63
C GLU A 302 9.76 -27.40 -1.97
N PHE A 303 9.92 -26.15 -2.41
CA PHE A 303 9.09 -25.05 -1.92
C PHE A 303 7.62 -25.22 -2.32
N VAL A 304 7.36 -25.62 -3.58
CA VAL A 304 5.99 -25.85 -4.06
C VAL A 304 5.32 -26.97 -3.26
N PHE A 305 6.05 -28.05 -2.95
CA PHE A 305 5.56 -29.15 -2.14
C PHE A 305 5.25 -28.73 -0.70
N ASP A 306 6.14 -27.95 -0.06
CA ASP A 306 5.94 -27.46 1.30
C ASP A 306 4.77 -26.48 1.40
N VAL A 307 4.58 -25.60 0.40
CA VAL A 307 3.42 -24.71 0.32
C VAL A 307 2.13 -25.51 0.17
N TRP A 308 2.12 -26.54 -0.68
CA TRP A 308 0.98 -27.45 -0.81
C TRP A 308 0.65 -28.14 0.53
N GLY A 309 1.67 -28.63 1.23
CA GLY A 309 1.52 -29.20 2.57
C GLY A 309 0.92 -28.20 3.57
N ALA A 310 1.43 -26.97 3.62
CA ALA A 310 0.95 -25.92 4.50
C ALA A 310 -0.53 -25.56 4.26
N ILE A 311 -0.95 -25.50 2.99
CA ILE A 311 -2.36 -25.27 2.61
C ILE A 311 -3.22 -26.48 3.00
N GLY A 312 -2.75 -27.70 2.76
CA GLY A 312 -3.45 -28.94 3.10
C GLY A 312 -3.67 -29.11 4.61
N ASP A 313 -2.65 -28.82 5.42
CA ASP A 313 -2.71 -28.86 6.88
C ASP A 313 -3.74 -27.85 7.42
N ALA A 314 -3.74 -26.63 6.88
CA ALA A 314 -4.72 -25.61 7.23
C ALA A 314 -6.16 -26.06 6.91
N LYS A 315 -6.40 -26.65 5.73
CA LYS A 315 -7.72 -27.22 5.36
C LYS A 315 -8.19 -28.31 6.33
N GLN A 316 -7.26 -29.07 6.92
CA GLN A 316 -7.56 -30.14 7.88
C GLN A 316 -7.61 -29.63 9.34
N GLY A 317 -7.43 -28.33 9.58
CA GLY A 317 -7.36 -27.74 10.91
C GLY A 317 -6.13 -28.18 11.72
N ARG A 318 -5.10 -28.73 11.05
CA ARG A 318 -3.84 -29.13 11.66
C ARG A 318 -2.89 -27.93 11.61
N PHE A 319 -2.52 -27.41 12.77
CA PHE A 319 -1.65 -26.24 12.87
C PHE A 319 -0.34 -26.58 13.54
#